data_AF-A0A8B7SMR8-F1
#
_entry.id   AF-A0A8B7SMR8-F1
#
_cell.length_a   1.000
_cell.length_b   1.000
_cell.length_c   1.000
_cell.angle_alpha   90.00
_cell.angle_beta   90.00
_cell.angle_gamma   90.00
#
_symmetry.space_group_name_H-M   'P 1'
#
loop_
_entity.id
_entity.type
_entity.pdbx_description
1 polymer ?
#
loop_
_entity_poly.entity_id
_entity_poly.type
_entity_poly.pdbx_seq_one_letter_code
_entity_poly.pdbx_strand_id
1 'polypeptide(L)'
;MGQDEPEVEACSDRPSWANKIEYLLAQVAFSMGLSTVWRFPYLCFHNGGCFLIMYTVLLFLVGVPLLLLEMAVGQRMRQGSTVVWKIISPWIGGVGYTSFMVCFIVGLYYSVLMAWSLFYLGQSFRFPLPWALCPLLRNSSNFDPECTRTTSTVYFWYRHVLKATDEIEIDGPPVLHLSVSLFVTWSIICISMVKGLRFTGKMPALYSVEVWRRTGNQLFLSMGSGFGSFTAISSYIPRSNNCVMDAFVVALLNLMTSVTATVFVFAIIGHMATKENEKCYLKKVMEGPGVAIVAFTDIISLFSGSTFWAIIIFLFLVSMGLSTMIGILQGIITPLQDTFSSLQKHTKLFTVSVCVLMFLSSLVFVKPSGSYYMNLLDDYWVSLPLFFILILENMAMAWIYGARRFLADLIITLGRPISPIYRWLWCFVSPFVLLVLFVSTVIRLYVKGITYFAWNSSTSKEVIRNYPSWAKVLLILIIVITILPTPAYFLPVMMVFFDFQYSTDGDC
;
A
#
# COMPACT_ATOMS: atom_id res chain seq x y z
N MET A 1 -38.79 24.59 -32.72
CA MET A 1 -37.35 24.36 -32.56
C MET A 1 -36.91 25.06 -31.29
N GLY A 2 -36.87 24.36 -30.16
CA GLY A 2 -36.10 24.82 -29.01
C GLY A 2 -34.66 24.43 -29.24
N GLN A 3 -33.72 25.35 -29.06
CA GLN A 3 -32.31 25.03 -29.01
C GLN A 3 -32.00 24.61 -27.58
N ASP A 4 -31.49 23.39 -27.40
CA ASP A 4 -30.93 22.98 -26.12
C ASP A 4 -29.69 23.85 -25.85
N GLU A 5 -29.78 24.75 -24.88
CA GLU A 5 -28.60 25.45 -24.36
C GLU A 5 -27.69 24.43 -23.67
N PRO A 6 -26.38 24.39 -24.00
CA PRO A 6 -25.46 23.52 -23.28
C PRO A 6 -25.33 24.00 -21.84
N GLU A 7 -25.66 23.14 -20.87
CA GLU A 7 -25.45 23.41 -19.45
C GLU A 7 -24.00 23.85 -19.21
N VAL A 8 -23.83 25.09 -18.76
CA VAL A 8 -22.51 25.64 -18.43
C VAL A 8 -22.02 24.95 -17.15
N GLU A 9 -21.14 23.95 -17.28
CA GLU A 9 -20.45 23.35 -16.14
C GLU A 9 -19.78 24.46 -15.32
N ALA A 10 -20.24 24.64 -14.08
CA ALA A 10 -19.66 25.63 -13.18
C ALA A 10 -18.16 25.34 -12.97
N CYS A 11 -17.32 26.31 -13.35
CA CYS A 11 -15.86 26.23 -13.21
C CYS A 11 -15.48 25.97 -11.74
N SER A 12 -15.08 24.74 -11.42
CA SER A 12 -14.38 24.44 -10.18
C SER A 12 -12.90 24.80 -10.34
N ASP A 13 -12.35 25.65 -9.48
CA ASP A 13 -10.92 26.03 -9.45
C ASP A 13 -9.93 24.89 -9.17
N ARG A 14 -10.40 23.63 -9.17
CA ARG A 14 -9.60 22.43 -8.95
C ARG A 14 -8.85 22.07 -10.24
N PRO A 15 -7.51 21.91 -10.22
CA PRO A 15 -6.74 21.59 -11.43
C PRO A 15 -7.19 20.27 -12.06
N SER A 16 -7.25 20.22 -13.39
CA SER A 16 -7.58 18.99 -14.13
C SER A 16 -6.32 18.21 -14.53
N TRP A 17 -6.50 16.91 -14.79
CA TRP A 17 -5.50 16.11 -15.50
C TRP A 17 -5.27 16.65 -16.92
N ALA A 18 -4.01 16.79 -17.35
CA ALA A 18 -3.70 17.29 -18.68
C ALA A 18 -4.13 16.30 -19.78
N ASN A 19 -3.99 14.99 -19.52
CA ASN A 19 -4.37 13.91 -20.43
C ASN A 19 -5.04 12.75 -19.69
N LYS A 20 -6.04 12.11 -20.31
CA LYS A 20 -6.66 10.88 -19.76
C LYS A 20 -5.65 9.74 -19.58
N ILE A 21 -4.62 9.67 -20.43
CA ILE A 21 -3.55 8.65 -20.32
C ILE A 21 -2.71 8.88 -19.05
N GLU A 22 -2.42 10.13 -18.67
CA GLU A 22 -1.69 10.44 -17.43
C GLU A 22 -2.51 10.02 -16.20
N TYR A 23 -3.80 10.35 -16.17
CA TYR A 23 -4.73 9.87 -15.14
C TYR A 23 -4.70 8.33 -15.01
N LEU A 24 -4.90 7.62 -16.13
CA LEU A 24 -4.94 6.17 -16.13
C LEU A 24 -3.60 5.56 -15.70
N LEU A 25 -2.47 6.11 -16.14
CA LEU A 25 -1.14 5.67 -15.74
C LEU A 25 -0.85 5.94 -14.27
N ALA A 26 -1.33 7.06 -13.70
CA ALA A 26 -1.20 7.33 -12.27
C ALA A 26 -2.01 6.33 -11.42
N GLN A 27 -3.24 6.00 -11.82
CA GLN A 27 -4.06 4.97 -11.15
C GLN A 27 -3.41 3.59 -11.22
N VAL A 28 -2.92 3.21 -12.41
CA VAL A 28 -2.18 1.97 -12.62
C VAL A 28 -0.92 1.94 -11.75
N ALA A 29 -0.07 2.97 -11.79
CA ALA A 29 1.17 3.01 -11.03
C ALA A 29 0.98 3.04 -9.50
N PHE A 30 -0.13 3.62 -9.02
CA PHE A 30 -0.52 3.54 -7.60
C PHE A 30 -0.96 2.11 -7.22
N SER A 31 -1.74 1.44 -8.07
CA SER A 31 -2.16 0.04 -7.86
C SER A 31 -1.05 -1.01 -8.01
N MET A 32 0.19 -0.58 -8.31
CA MET A 32 1.34 -1.43 -8.59
C MET A 32 2.44 -1.20 -7.55
N GLY A 33 2.19 -1.63 -6.31
CA GLY A 33 3.13 -1.41 -5.21
C GLY A 33 4.29 -2.40 -5.15
N LEU A 34 5.28 -2.09 -4.29
CA LEU A 34 6.41 -2.97 -3.96
C LEU A 34 5.97 -4.38 -3.56
N SER A 35 4.80 -4.52 -2.92
CA SER A 35 4.19 -5.81 -2.57
C SER A 35 3.93 -6.71 -3.78
N THR A 36 3.73 -6.14 -4.98
CA THR A 36 3.60 -6.87 -6.26
C THR A 36 4.88 -7.63 -6.63
N VAL A 37 6.05 -7.16 -6.18
CA VAL A 37 7.36 -7.71 -6.58
C VAL A 37 7.84 -8.80 -5.64
N TRP A 38 7.46 -8.76 -4.35
CA TRP A 38 7.92 -9.74 -3.34
C TRP A 38 6.80 -10.54 -2.68
N ARG A 39 5.74 -9.86 -2.23
CA ARG A 39 4.62 -10.50 -1.54
C ARG A 39 3.83 -11.33 -2.53
N PHE A 40 3.71 -10.88 -3.77
CA PHE A 40 3.08 -11.63 -4.84
C PHE A 40 3.76 -12.98 -5.16
N PRO A 41 5.05 -13.02 -5.57
CA PRO A 41 5.69 -14.30 -5.89
C PRO A 41 5.84 -15.22 -4.68
N TYR A 42 6.13 -14.67 -3.49
CA TYR A 42 6.17 -15.46 -2.24
C TYR A 42 4.84 -16.15 -1.97
N LEU A 43 3.76 -15.38 -2.08
CA LEU A 43 2.42 -15.90 -1.95
C LEU A 43 2.06 -16.83 -3.12
N CYS A 44 2.75 -16.84 -4.26
CA CYS A 44 2.61 -17.90 -5.28
C CYS A 44 3.28 -19.18 -4.86
N PHE A 45 4.54 -19.08 -4.46
CA PHE A 45 5.35 -20.25 -4.23
C PHE A 45 4.78 -21.16 -3.13
N HIS A 46 4.39 -20.57 -2.00
CA HIS A 46 3.86 -21.31 -0.85
C HIS A 46 2.52 -22.04 -1.15
N ASN A 47 1.90 -21.78 -2.30
CA ASN A 47 0.46 -21.86 -2.51
C ASN A 47 0.08 -22.38 -3.91
N GLY A 48 1.07 -22.82 -4.69
CA GLY A 48 0.91 -23.56 -5.94
C GLY A 48 0.36 -22.74 -7.11
N GLY A 49 -0.44 -23.39 -7.97
CA GLY A 49 -1.12 -22.81 -9.14
C GLY A 49 -2.63 -22.62 -8.96
N CYS A 50 -3.23 -23.10 -7.87
CA CYS A 50 -4.51 -22.56 -7.41
C CYS A 50 -4.31 -21.08 -7.05
N PHE A 51 -3.16 -20.79 -6.41
CA PHE A 51 -2.06 -19.89 -6.83
C PHE A 51 -2.14 -19.09 -8.15
N LEU A 52 -3.15 -19.21 -9.03
CA LEU A 52 -3.37 -18.36 -10.21
C LEU A 52 -4.85 -18.28 -10.66
N ILE A 53 -5.85 -18.60 -9.84
CA ILE A 53 -7.28 -18.62 -10.27
C ILE A 53 -8.19 -17.70 -9.44
N MET A 54 -7.97 -17.60 -8.13
CA MET A 54 -9.00 -17.03 -7.27
C MET A 54 -8.88 -15.53 -6.99
N TYR A 55 -7.76 -14.84 -7.28
CA TYR A 55 -7.77 -13.36 -7.28
C TYR A 55 -8.17 -12.75 -8.59
N THR A 56 -8.20 -13.46 -9.71
CA THR A 56 -8.87 -13.03 -10.93
C THR A 56 -10.36 -13.05 -10.66
N VAL A 57 -10.86 -14.13 -10.04
CA VAL A 57 -12.24 -14.21 -9.55
C VAL A 57 -12.52 -13.09 -8.54
N LEU A 58 -11.74 -12.94 -7.46
CA LEU A 58 -11.98 -11.88 -6.47
C LEU A 58 -11.73 -10.45 -6.99
N LEU A 59 -10.78 -10.24 -7.90
CA LEU A 59 -10.53 -8.97 -8.56
C LEU A 59 -11.73 -8.59 -9.43
N PHE A 60 -12.28 -9.50 -10.23
CA PHE A 60 -13.42 -9.15 -11.08
C PHE A 60 -14.76 -9.12 -10.31
N LEU A 61 -14.95 -9.94 -9.26
CA LEU A 61 -16.17 -9.97 -8.46
C LEU A 61 -16.24 -8.95 -7.33
N VAL A 62 -15.09 -8.50 -6.78
CA VAL A 62 -15.03 -7.63 -5.60
C VAL A 62 -14.09 -6.44 -5.82
N GLY A 63 -12.88 -6.66 -6.36
CA GLY A 63 -11.91 -5.60 -6.64
C GLY A 63 -12.42 -4.52 -7.61
N VAL A 64 -12.87 -4.91 -8.81
CA VAL A 64 -13.39 -4.02 -9.85
C VAL A 64 -14.65 -3.30 -9.39
N PRO A 65 -15.66 -3.94 -8.77
CA PRO A 65 -16.80 -3.21 -8.20
C PRO A 65 -16.42 -2.19 -7.13
N LEU A 66 -15.49 -2.50 -6.21
CA LEU A 66 -15.08 -1.55 -5.17
C LEU A 66 -14.21 -0.41 -5.75
N LEU A 67 -13.31 -0.72 -6.68
CA LEU A 67 -12.52 0.28 -7.40
C LEU A 67 -13.40 1.22 -8.22
N LEU A 68 -14.39 0.67 -8.91
CA LEU A 68 -15.40 1.46 -9.63
C LEU A 68 -16.16 2.37 -8.67
N LEU A 69 -16.56 1.87 -7.49
CA LEU A 69 -17.24 2.67 -6.48
C LEU A 69 -16.36 3.84 -6.02
N GLU A 70 -15.09 3.63 -5.65
CA GLU A 70 -14.16 4.70 -5.26
C GLU A 70 -13.96 5.74 -6.39
N MET A 71 -13.67 5.28 -7.61
CA MET A 71 -13.43 6.15 -8.76
C MET A 71 -14.68 6.97 -9.13
N ALA A 72 -15.85 6.32 -9.19
CA ALA A 72 -17.13 6.95 -9.48
C ALA A 72 -17.52 8.01 -8.44
N VAL A 73 -17.34 7.69 -7.16
CA VAL A 73 -17.64 8.63 -6.06
C VAL A 73 -16.68 9.83 -6.12
N GLY A 74 -15.38 9.61 -6.30
CA GLY A 74 -14.39 10.69 -6.45
C GLY A 74 -14.69 11.61 -7.64
N GLN A 75 -14.93 11.01 -8.82
CA GLN A 75 -15.24 11.72 -10.06
C GLN A 75 -16.55 12.54 -9.97
N ARG A 76 -17.60 11.99 -9.36
CA ARG A 76 -18.90 12.68 -9.19
C ARG A 76 -18.79 13.85 -8.22
N MET A 77 -18.27 13.60 -7.02
CA MET A 77 -18.24 14.57 -5.94
C MET A 77 -17.15 15.64 -6.11
N ARG A 78 -16.04 15.33 -6.81
CA ARG A 78 -14.87 16.20 -7.00
C ARG A 78 -14.27 16.72 -5.68
N GLN A 79 -14.30 15.86 -4.65
CA GLN A 79 -13.84 16.10 -3.28
C GLN A 79 -13.02 14.91 -2.76
N GLY A 80 -12.16 15.15 -1.77
CA GLY A 80 -11.41 14.12 -1.05
C GLY A 80 -12.27 13.27 -0.11
N SER A 81 -11.72 12.12 0.32
CA SER A 81 -12.44 11.08 1.07
C SER A 81 -13.17 11.57 2.34
N THR A 82 -12.58 12.48 3.13
CA THR A 82 -13.21 13.01 4.36
C THR A 82 -14.46 13.84 4.10
N VAL A 83 -14.52 14.56 2.97
CA VAL A 83 -15.66 15.41 2.60
C VAL A 83 -16.72 14.59 1.88
N VAL A 84 -16.29 13.69 0.99
CA VAL A 84 -17.13 12.71 0.27
C VAL A 84 -18.06 11.96 1.22
N TRP A 85 -17.52 11.33 2.26
CA TRP A 85 -18.34 10.48 3.15
C TRP A 85 -19.37 11.29 3.96
N LYS A 86 -19.07 12.55 4.30
CA LYS A 86 -20.01 13.47 4.95
C LYS A 86 -21.17 13.88 4.04
N ILE A 87 -20.90 14.10 2.74
CA ILE A 87 -21.93 14.43 1.74
C ILE A 87 -22.87 13.24 1.51
N ILE A 88 -22.34 12.01 1.50
CA ILE A 88 -23.12 10.79 1.31
C ILE A 88 -24.02 10.51 2.53
N SER A 89 -23.47 10.64 3.73
CA SER A 89 -24.22 10.48 4.97
C SER A 89 -23.48 11.17 6.14
N PRO A 90 -24.11 12.10 6.88
CA PRO A 90 -23.50 12.75 8.04
C PRO A 90 -22.96 11.76 9.09
N TRP A 91 -23.54 10.57 9.17
CA TRP A 91 -23.19 9.50 10.11
C TRP A 91 -21.86 8.80 9.77
N ILE A 92 -21.40 8.87 8.51
CA ILE A 92 -20.30 8.03 7.98
C ILE A 92 -19.02 8.85 7.76
N GLY A 93 -19.05 10.17 7.97
CA GLY A 93 -17.89 11.06 7.77
C GLY A 93 -16.62 10.65 8.52
N GLY A 94 -16.73 9.85 9.59
CA GLY A 94 -15.62 9.26 10.34
C GLY A 94 -14.74 8.31 9.51
N VAL A 95 -15.31 7.63 8.50
CA VAL A 95 -14.58 6.65 7.66
C VAL A 95 -13.42 7.31 6.92
N GLY A 96 -13.61 8.51 6.37
CA GLY A 96 -12.53 9.24 5.70
C GLY A 96 -11.38 9.65 6.65
N TYR A 97 -11.67 9.89 7.93
CA TYR A 97 -10.62 10.13 8.94
C TYR A 97 -9.88 8.83 9.32
N THR A 98 -10.58 7.69 9.37
CA THR A 98 -9.94 6.37 9.53
C THR A 98 -9.06 6.03 8.31
N SER A 99 -9.50 6.29 7.08
CA SER A 99 -8.67 6.15 5.87
C SER A 99 -7.42 7.04 5.91
N PHE A 100 -7.57 8.30 6.34
CA PHE A 100 -6.44 9.21 6.54
C PHE A 100 -5.40 8.65 7.53
N MET A 101 -5.84 8.10 8.68
CA MET A 101 -4.94 7.50 9.67
C MET A 101 -4.23 6.25 9.13
N VAL A 102 -4.91 5.44 8.31
CA VAL A 102 -4.28 4.32 7.61
C VAL A 102 -3.19 4.83 6.66
N CYS A 103 -3.49 5.79 5.80
CA CYS A 103 -2.51 6.38 4.87
C CYS A 103 -1.31 6.98 5.59
N PHE A 104 -1.51 7.67 6.71
CA PHE A 104 -0.43 8.20 7.53
C PHE A 104 0.52 7.08 7.99
N ILE A 105 0.02 6.06 8.70
CA ILE A 105 0.85 4.98 9.25
C ILE A 105 1.50 4.13 8.14
N VAL A 106 0.76 3.81 7.07
CA VAL A 106 1.30 3.09 5.89
C VAL A 106 2.43 3.88 5.23
N GLY A 107 2.24 5.18 5.05
CA GLY A 107 3.24 6.08 4.46
C GLY A 107 4.55 6.12 5.23
N LEU A 108 4.51 6.02 6.58
CA LEU A 108 5.73 6.00 7.39
C LEU A 108 6.64 4.81 7.03
N TYR A 109 6.14 3.58 7.16
CA TYR A 109 6.99 2.39 6.96
C TYR A 109 7.27 2.08 5.48
N TYR A 110 6.33 2.33 4.56
CA TYR A 110 6.62 2.17 3.12
C TYR A 110 7.71 3.16 2.65
N SER A 111 7.84 4.35 3.25
CA SER A 111 8.93 5.28 2.90
C SER A 111 10.32 4.70 3.23
N VAL A 112 10.42 3.87 4.26
CA VAL A 112 11.65 3.17 4.61
C VAL A 112 11.98 2.02 3.64
N LEU A 113 10.96 1.33 3.09
CA LEU A 113 11.17 0.36 1.99
C LEU A 113 11.79 1.02 0.73
N MET A 114 11.32 2.22 0.40
CA MET A 114 11.89 3.03 -0.68
C MET A 114 13.32 3.50 -0.33
N ALA A 115 13.57 3.90 0.92
CA ALA A 115 14.91 4.29 1.39
C ALA A 115 15.92 3.13 1.37
N TRP A 116 15.50 1.89 1.67
CA TRP A 116 16.33 0.69 1.49
C TRP A 116 16.66 0.47 0.01
N SER A 117 15.66 0.52 -0.86
CA SER A 117 15.83 0.36 -2.31
C SER A 117 16.78 1.42 -2.90
N LEU A 118 16.67 2.68 -2.44
CA LEU A 118 17.53 3.79 -2.84
C LEU A 118 18.97 3.63 -2.31
N PHE A 119 19.15 3.11 -1.10
CA PHE A 119 20.47 2.81 -0.55
C PHE A 119 21.18 1.74 -1.39
N TYR A 120 20.48 0.64 -1.73
CA TYR A 120 21.01 -0.39 -2.60
C TYR A 120 21.30 0.10 -4.02
N LEU A 121 20.46 0.98 -4.59
CA LEU A 121 20.75 1.65 -5.86
C LEU A 121 22.08 2.41 -5.79
N GLY A 122 22.29 3.21 -4.74
CA GLY A 122 23.54 3.94 -4.53
C GLY A 122 24.78 3.06 -4.38
N GLN A 123 24.64 1.90 -3.71
CA GLN A 123 25.73 0.91 -3.58
C GLN A 123 25.97 0.12 -4.87
N SER A 124 24.99 0.01 -5.77
CA SER A 124 25.09 -0.75 -7.03
C SER A 124 26.12 -0.16 -8.00
N PHE A 125 26.47 1.12 -7.89
CA PHE A 125 27.48 1.79 -8.72
C PHE A 125 28.93 1.42 -8.36
N ARG A 126 29.16 0.48 -7.42
CA ARG A 126 30.48 -0.02 -7.04
C ARG A 126 30.77 -1.36 -7.70
N PHE A 127 32.02 -1.59 -8.08
CA PHE A 127 32.51 -2.86 -8.60
C PHE A 127 33.76 -3.30 -7.82
N PRO A 128 33.81 -4.54 -7.27
CA PRO A 128 32.70 -5.50 -7.18
C PRO A 128 31.54 -4.98 -6.30
N LEU A 129 30.37 -5.61 -6.41
CA LEU A 129 29.20 -5.26 -5.60
C LEU A 129 29.49 -5.51 -4.09
N PRO A 130 29.09 -4.60 -3.17
CA PRO A 130 29.46 -4.71 -1.74
C PRO A 130 28.95 -5.95 -1.00
N TRP A 131 27.93 -6.63 -1.53
CA TRP A 131 27.34 -7.85 -0.98
C TRP A 131 27.79 -9.14 -1.69
N ALA A 132 28.62 -9.05 -2.74
CA ALA A 132 29.06 -10.22 -3.52
C ALA A 132 30.16 -11.05 -2.83
N LEU A 133 30.83 -10.49 -1.82
CA LEU A 133 31.93 -11.14 -1.09
C LEU A 133 31.83 -10.81 0.41
N CYS A 134 32.25 -11.74 1.27
CA CYS A 134 32.42 -11.46 2.68
C CYS A 134 33.59 -10.48 2.93
N PRO A 135 33.50 -9.60 3.94
CA PRO A 135 34.64 -8.78 4.33
C PRO A 135 35.76 -9.62 4.97
N LEU A 136 37.00 -9.18 4.79
CA LEU A 136 38.16 -9.72 5.48
C LEU A 136 38.22 -9.20 6.92
N LEU A 137 38.61 -10.07 7.85
CA LEU A 137 38.81 -9.69 9.25
C LEU A 137 40.02 -8.75 9.37
N ARG A 138 39.87 -7.67 10.14
CA ARG A 138 40.93 -6.65 10.31
C ARG A 138 42.22 -7.32 10.83
N ASN A 139 43.31 -7.15 10.09
CA ASN A 139 44.64 -7.74 10.33
C ASN A 139 44.75 -9.27 10.06
N SER A 140 43.89 -9.87 9.25
CA SER A 140 44.12 -11.24 8.74
C SER A 140 43.64 -11.42 7.30
N SER A 141 44.13 -12.46 6.62
CA SER A 141 43.64 -12.89 5.29
C SER A 141 42.34 -13.71 5.35
N ASN A 142 41.80 -13.96 6.55
CA ASN A 142 40.58 -14.74 6.74
C ASN A 142 39.33 -13.87 6.63
N PHE A 143 38.25 -14.42 6.09
CA PHE A 143 36.93 -13.80 6.09
C PHE A 143 36.31 -13.73 7.49
N ASP A 144 35.38 -12.81 7.70
CA ASP A 144 34.61 -12.70 8.94
C ASP A 144 33.88 -14.04 9.27
N PRO A 145 34.07 -14.62 10.47
CA PRO A 145 33.40 -15.85 10.90
C PRO A 145 31.86 -15.73 10.99
N GLU A 146 31.29 -14.54 11.20
CA GLU A 146 29.84 -14.32 11.14
C GLU A 146 29.34 -14.39 9.70
N CYS A 147 30.10 -13.82 8.75
CA CYS A 147 29.75 -13.85 7.33
C CYS A 147 29.89 -15.25 6.73
N THR A 148 30.98 -15.97 7.01
CA THR A 148 31.22 -17.33 6.47
C THR A 148 30.24 -18.40 6.96
N ARG A 149 29.52 -18.16 8.06
CA ARG A 149 28.40 -19.00 8.52
C ARG A 149 27.10 -18.77 7.74
N THR A 150 27.07 -17.75 6.88
CA THR A 150 25.91 -17.34 6.07
C THR A 150 26.29 -17.02 4.62
N THR A 151 25.36 -16.48 3.85
CA THR A 151 25.66 -15.82 2.58
C THR A 151 26.07 -14.37 2.83
N SER A 152 26.98 -13.85 2.00
CA SER A 152 27.45 -12.46 2.09
C SER A 152 26.32 -11.43 1.95
N THR A 153 25.25 -11.79 1.23
CA THR A 153 24.03 -10.99 1.03
C THR A 153 23.19 -10.86 2.30
N VAL A 154 22.93 -11.96 3.01
CA VAL A 154 22.24 -11.95 4.31
C VAL A 154 23.06 -11.18 5.36
N TYR A 155 24.38 -11.43 5.42
CA TYR A 155 25.27 -10.70 6.31
C TYR A 155 25.31 -9.19 6.00
N PHE A 156 25.41 -8.80 4.72
CA PHE A 156 25.36 -7.39 4.32
C PHE A 156 24.06 -6.72 4.76
N TRP A 157 22.92 -7.39 4.56
CA TRP A 157 21.61 -6.87 4.98
C TRP A 157 21.50 -6.65 6.49
N TYR A 158 21.71 -7.68 7.30
CA TYR A 158 21.53 -7.56 8.75
C TYR A 158 22.61 -6.71 9.42
N ARG A 159 23.87 -6.82 8.99
CA ARG A 159 25.02 -6.20 9.68
C ARG A 159 25.44 -4.85 9.10
N HIS A 160 25.38 -4.68 7.78
CA HIS A 160 25.77 -3.41 7.15
C HIS A 160 24.59 -2.49 6.88
N VAL A 161 23.47 -2.99 6.33
CA VAL A 161 22.31 -2.16 5.98
C VAL A 161 21.50 -1.80 7.23
N LEU A 162 20.91 -2.80 7.89
CA LEU A 162 20.03 -2.60 9.05
C LEU A 162 20.78 -2.33 10.36
N LYS A 163 21.99 -2.89 10.51
CA LYS A 163 22.69 -3.01 11.81
C LYS A 163 21.78 -3.63 12.89
N ALA A 164 21.03 -4.66 12.51
CA ALA A 164 19.96 -5.23 13.32
C ALA A 164 20.44 -5.77 14.67
N THR A 165 19.61 -5.59 15.69
CA THR A 165 19.78 -6.17 17.02
C THR A 165 19.14 -7.55 17.12
N ASP A 166 19.63 -8.39 18.03
CA ASP A 166 19.16 -9.78 18.15
C ASP A 166 17.71 -9.90 18.69
N GLU A 167 17.17 -8.81 19.25
CA GLU A 167 15.84 -8.73 19.89
C GLU A 167 15.24 -7.32 19.73
N ILE A 168 13.91 -7.23 19.62
CA ILE A 168 13.16 -5.97 19.43
C ILE A 168 13.29 -4.98 20.60
N GLU A 169 13.59 -5.45 21.81
CA GLU A 169 13.73 -4.62 23.01
C GLU A 169 15.08 -3.89 23.08
N ILE A 170 16.09 -4.42 22.39
CA ILE A 170 17.40 -3.79 22.27
C ILE A 170 17.31 -2.78 21.13
N ASP A 171 17.12 -1.52 21.49
CA ASP A 171 17.05 -0.41 20.54
C ASP A 171 18.35 0.41 20.48
N GLY A 172 18.53 1.16 19.41
CA GLY A 172 19.72 1.99 19.18
C GLY A 172 19.39 3.31 18.47
N PRO A 173 20.38 4.22 18.32
CA PRO A 173 20.18 5.44 17.57
C PRO A 173 19.86 5.13 16.09
N PRO A 174 19.07 5.99 15.39
CA PRO A 174 18.77 5.82 13.98
C PRO A 174 20.03 5.66 13.12
N VAL A 175 20.02 4.68 12.22
CA VAL A 175 21.20 4.28 11.44
C VAL A 175 21.52 5.35 10.40
N LEU A 176 22.61 6.11 10.61
CA LEU A 176 22.95 7.33 9.86
C LEU A 176 22.84 7.19 8.33
N HIS A 177 23.40 6.14 7.73
CA HIS A 177 23.38 5.95 6.27
C HIS A 177 21.97 5.68 5.72
N LEU A 178 21.12 4.99 6.49
CA LEU A 178 19.72 4.82 6.16
C LEU A 178 18.92 6.11 6.40
N SER A 179 19.23 6.88 7.45
CA SER A 179 18.60 8.19 7.71
C SER A 179 18.87 9.19 6.59
N VAL A 180 20.08 9.19 6.02
CA VAL A 180 20.42 9.96 4.82
C VAL A 180 19.64 9.46 3.61
N SER A 181 19.56 8.14 3.38
CA SER A 181 18.75 7.59 2.28
C SER A 181 17.26 7.93 2.42
N LEU A 182 16.72 7.92 3.64
CA LEU A 182 15.36 8.31 3.96
C LEU A 182 15.12 9.82 3.72
N PHE A 183 16.09 10.68 4.06
CA PHE A 183 16.02 12.11 3.77
C PHE A 183 15.99 12.39 2.26
N VAL A 184 16.84 11.71 1.47
CA VAL A 184 16.81 11.82 0.00
C VAL A 184 15.49 11.27 -0.56
N THR A 185 14.99 10.16 -0.02
CA THR A 185 13.68 9.57 -0.36
C THR A 185 12.55 10.57 -0.17
N TRP A 186 12.42 11.18 1.01
CA TRP A 186 11.41 12.21 1.28
C TRP A 186 11.62 13.49 0.47
N SER A 187 12.86 13.85 0.14
CA SER A 187 13.17 14.97 -0.76
C SER A 187 12.65 14.71 -2.18
N ILE A 188 12.86 13.51 -2.73
CA ILE A 188 12.35 13.11 -4.05
C ILE A 188 10.81 13.11 -4.07
N ILE A 189 10.16 12.56 -3.05
CA ILE A 189 8.68 12.56 -2.91
C ILE A 189 8.17 14.00 -2.85
N CYS A 190 8.76 14.85 -2.00
CA CYS A 190 8.36 16.24 -1.82
C CYS A 190 8.50 17.06 -3.11
N ILE A 191 9.64 16.96 -3.80
CA ILE A 191 9.87 17.66 -5.08
C ILE A 191 8.87 17.19 -6.14
N SER A 192 8.58 15.88 -6.20
CA SER A 192 7.61 15.32 -7.16
C SER A 192 6.20 15.87 -6.90
N MET A 193 5.79 15.95 -5.63
CA MET A 193 4.46 16.44 -5.24
C MET A 193 4.32 17.95 -5.41
N VAL A 194 5.35 18.76 -5.10
CA VAL A 194 5.34 20.22 -5.30
C VAL A 194 5.33 20.62 -6.78
N LYS A 195 5.90 19.79 -7.67
CA LYS A 195 5.86 19.99 -9.13
C LYS A 195 4.56 19.51 -9.80
N GLY A 196 3.74 18.74 -9.08
CA GLY A 196 2.51 18.14 -9.61
C GLY A 196 2.76 16.87 -10.43
N LEU A 197 1.68 16.11 -10.68
CA LEU A 197 1.64 14.72 -11.15
C LEU A 197 2.10 14.46 -12.61
N ARG A 198 2.96 15.31 -13.18
CA ARG A 198 3.37 15.27 -14.61
C ARG A 198 4.36 14.16 -15.00
N PHE A 199 4.67 13.20 -14.11
CA PHE A 199 5.64 12.13 -14.36
C PHE A 199 5.27 10.81 -13.66
N THR A 200 4.87 9.77 -14.41
CA THR A 200 5.20 8.33 -14.23
C THR A 200 4.48 7.44 -15.26
N GLY A 201 5.08 6.30 -15.68
CA GLY A 201 4.39 5.35 -16.58
C GLY A 201 5.04 3.96 -16.80
N LYS A 202 4.22 2.90 -16.56
CA LYS A 202 4.25 1.47 -17.04
C LYS A 202 5.31 0.44 -16.51
N MET A 203 4.87 -0.85 -16.32
CA MET A 203 5.56 -2.21 -16.38
C MET A 203 5.54 -3.18 -15.10
N PRO A 204 5.78 -4.55 -15.13
CA PRO A 204 4.91 -5.58 -14.39
C PRO A 204 5.42 -6.89 -13.57
N ALA A 205 4.76 -7.41 -12.46
CA ALA A 205 3.97 -8.75 -12.33
C ALA A 205 3.98 -10.12 -11.41
N LEU A 206 2.96 -11.03 -11.64
CA LEU A 206 2.44 -12.47 -11.44
C LEU A 206 1.76 -13.17 -10.17
N TYR A 207 0.54 -12.76 -9.77
CA TYR A 207 -0.79 -13.48 -9.63
C TYR A 207 -1.06 -14.84 -8.84
N SER A 208 -2.34 -15.12 -8.40
CA SER A 208 -2.84 -15.87 -7.19
C SER A 208 -4.09 -16.80 -7.19
N VAL A 209 -4.26 -17.88 -6.37
CA VAL A 209 -4.62 -18.05 -4.92
C VAL A 209 -4.70 -19.52 -4.31
N GLU A 210 -3.91 -19.92 -3.27
CA GLU A 210 -4.31 -20.89 -2.18
C GLU A 210 -5.09 -20.17 -1.06
N VAL A 211 -4.40 -19.33 -0.28
CA VAL A 211 -4.53 -17.88 -0.24
C VAL A 211 -5.91 -17.19 -0.27
N TRP A 212 -7.10 -17.78 -0.38
CA TRP A 212 -8.35 -16.98 -0.45
C TRP A 212 -8.41 -15.90 0.65
N ARG A 213 -7.89 -16.26 1.83
CA ARG A 213 -7.59 -15.39 2.97
C ARG A 213 -6.32 -14.51 2.90
N ARG A 214 -5.22 -14.92 2.26
CA ARG A 214 -4.01 -14.08 2.03
C ARG A 214 -4.20 -13.11 0.83
N THR A 215 -5.09 -13.42 -0.11
CA THR A 215 -5.43 -12.60 -1.29
C THR A 215 -6.42 -11.52 -0.96
N GLY A 216 -7.38 -11.72 -0.05
CA GLY A 216 -8.20 -10.60 0.39
C GLY A 216 -7.32 -9.43 0.83
N ASN A 217 -6.37 -9.70 1.73
CA ASN A 217 -5.39 -8.73 2.19
C ASN A 217 -4.53 -8.21 1.02
N GLN A 218 -3.93 -9.10 0.22
CA GLN A 218 -3.06 -8.69 -0.89
C GLN A 218 -3.78 -7.95 -2.02
N LEU A 219 -5.06 -8.20 -2.29
CA LEU A 219 -5.85 -7.54 -3.33
C LEU A 219 -6.00 -6.07 -2.99
N PHE A 220 -6.46 -5.76 -1.77
CA PHE A 220 -6.65 -4.39 -1.32
C PHE A 220 -5.32 -3.68 -1.01
N LEU A 221 -4.30 -4.39 -0.50
CA LEU A 221 -2.95 -3.84 -0.31
C LEU A 221 -2.16 -3.63 -1.62
N SER A 222 -2.45 -4.41 -2.67
CA SER A 222 -1.87 -4.23 -4.00
C SER A 222 -2.58 -3.10 -4.72
N MET A 223 -3.92 -3.18 -4.83
CA MET A 223 -4.70 -2.17 -5.53
C MET A 223 -4.65 -0.81 -4.83
N GLY A 224 -4.64 -0.76 -3.50
CA GLY A 224 -4.70 0.50 -2.72
C GLY A 224 -6.12 1.01 -2.44
N SER A 225 -7.15 0.17 -2.60
CA SER A 225 -8.55 0.50 -2.30
C SER A 225 -8.80 0.58 -0.79
N GLY A 226 -9.58 1.58 -0.36
CA GLY A 226 -9.83 1.90 1.05
C GLY A 226 -8.83 2.91 1.63
N PHE A 227 -7.79 3.30 0.89
CA PHE A 227 -6.90 4.42 1.24
C PHE A 227 -7.48 5.79 0.86
N GLY A 228 -8.56 5.84 0.06
CA GLY A 228 -9.15 7.08 -0.46
C GLY A 228 -8.31 7.77 -1.55
N SER A 229 -7.14 7.23 -1.88
CA SER A 229 -6.26 7.73 -2.95
C SER A 229 -6.92 7.65 -4.34
N PHE A 230 -7.68 6.58 -4.64
CA PHE A 230 -8.45 6.50 -5.89
C PHE A 230 -9.51 7.58 -6.00
N THR A 231 -10.22 7.86 -4.90
CA THR A 231 -11.20 8.93 -4.76
C THR A 231 -10.54 10.30 -4.96
N ALA A 232 -9.39 10.54 -4.32
CA ALA A 232 -8.60 11.75 -4.48
C ALA A 232 -8.11 11.95 -5.92
N ILE A 233 -7.45 10.96 -6.53
CA ILE A 233 -6.94 11.01 -7.91
C ILE A 233 -8.07 11.22 -8.93
N SER A 234 -9.24 10.59 -8.70
CA SER A 234 -10.42 10.74 -9.57
C SER A 234 -11.18 12.05 -9.37
N SER A 235 -11.01 12.76 -8.25
CA SER A 235 -11.64 14.09 -8.04
C SER A 235 -11.20 15.15 -9.05
N TYR A 236 -10.05 14.93 -9.71
CA TYR A 236 -9.42 15.81 -10.69
C TYR A 236 -9.77 15.46 -12.17
N ILE A 237 -10.57 14.42 -12.44
CA ILE A 237 -11.01 14.03 -13.80
C ILE A 237 -12.42 14.58 -14.12
N PRO A 238 -12.77 14.90 -15.38
CA PRO A 238 -14.13 15.35 -15.73
C PRO A 238 -15.23 14.33 -15.41
N ARG A 239 -16.43 14.82 -15.08
CA ARG A 239 -17.57 13.97 -14.67
C ARG A 239 -18.04 12.99 -15.74
N SER A 240 -17.92 13.33 -17.01
CA SER A 240 -18.31 12.50 -18.16
C SER A 240 -17.30 11.38 -18.49
N ASN A 241 -16.17 11.29 -17.79
CA ASN A 241 -15.14 10.28 -18.06
C ASN A 241 -15.62 8.85 -17.75
N ASN A 242 -15.23 7.87 -18.59
CA ASN A 242 -15.67 6.48 -18.43
C ASN A 242 -14.93 5.71 -17.32
N CYS A 243 -15.33 5.96 -16.06
CA CYS A 243 -14.78 5.29 -14.88
C CYS A 243 -15.00 3.77 -14.85
N VAL A 244 -16.01 3.23 -15.54
CA VAL A 244 -16.25 1.77 -15.65
C VAL A 244 -15.13 1.10 -16.43
N MET A 245 -14.76 1.67 -17.58
CA MET A 245 -13.63 1.19 -18.37
C MET A 245 -12.30 1.42 -17.62
N ASP A 246 -12.14 2.56 -16.96
CA ASP A 246 -10.89 2.88 -16.27
C ASP A 246 -10.66 1.95 -15.07
N ALA A 247 -11.69 1.63 -14.28
CA ALA A 247 -11.59 0.64 -13.20
C ALA A 247 -11.27 -0.76 -13.73
N PHE A 248 -11.89 -1.19 -14.82
CA PHE A 248 -11.58 -2.48 -15.45
C PHE A 248 -10.15 -2.52 -16.00
N VAL A 249 -9.68 -1.45 -16.66
CA VAL A 249 -8.33 -1.37 -17.22
C VAL A 249 -7.27 -1.26 -16.13
N VAL A 250 -7.51 -0.51 -15.05
CA VAL A 250 -6.60 -0.46 -13.88
C VAL A 250 -6.51 -1.83 -13.22
N ALA A 251 -7.65 -2.50 -12.97
CA ALA A 251 -7.65 -3.86 -12.43
C ALA A 251 -6.94 -4.86 -13.35
N LEU A 252 -7.24 -4.85 -14.66
CA LEU A 252 -6.60 -5.71 -15.64
C LEU A 252 -5.11 -5.39 -15.80
N LEU A 253 -4.69 -4.13 -15.72
CA LEU A 253 -3.28 -3.75 -15.75
C LEU A 253 -2.57 -4.00 -14.43
N ASN A 254 -3.24 -4.04 -13.28
CA ASN A 254 -2.69 -4.59 -12.04
C ASN A 254 -2.65 -6.14 -12.09
N LEU A 255 -3.54 -6.79 -12.84
CA LEU A 255 -3.47 -8.23 -13.14
C LEU A 255 -2.46 -8.56 -14.25
N MET A 256 -2.12 -7.66 -15.15
CA MET A 256 -1.11 -7.87 -16.21
C MET A 256 0.27 -7.28 -15.83
N THR A 257 0.28 -6.28 -14.95
CA THR A 257 1.22 -6.10 -13.81
C THR A 257 0.94 -7.12 -12.72
N SER A 258 0.26 -8.21 -13.12
CA SER A 258 0.40 -9.56 -12.63
C SER A 258 0.49 -10.70 -13.73
N VAL A 259 1.12 -10.53 -14.92
CA VAL A 259 1.53 -11.66 -15.84
C VAL A 259 3.04 -12.05 -15.93
N THR A 260 3.98 -11.19 -15.54
CA THR A 260 5.46 -11.19 -15.75
C THR A 260 6.38 -11.29 -14.49
N ALA A 261 6.39 -10.38 -13.50
CA ALA A 261 7.42 -10.41 -12.43
C ALA A 261 7.46 -11.66 -11.51
N THR A 262 6.36 -12.41 -11.29
CA THR A 262 6.45 -13.71 -10.61
C THR A 262 7.01 -14.78 -11.54
N VAL A 263 6.74 -14.73 -12.85
CA VAL A 263 7.48 -15.56 -13.82
C VAL A 263 8.97 -15.24 -13.77
N PHE A 264 9.33 -13.95 -13.72
CA PHE A 264 10.72 -13.48 -13.61
C PHE A 264 11.38 -13.97 -12.31
N VAL A 265 10.74 -13.75 -11.16
CA VAL A 265 11.23 -14.21 -9.85
C VAL A 265 11.34 -15.74 -9.80
N PHE A 266 10.39 -16.48 -10.36
CA PHE A 266 10.43 -17.95 -10.39
C PHE A 266 11.48 -18.50 -11.35
N ALA A 267 11.64 -17.93 -12.54
CA ALA A 267 12.67 -18.33 -13.49
C ALA A 267 14.07 -18.14 -12.88
N ILE A 268 14.25 -17.01 -12.20
CA ILE A 268 15.44 -16.67 -11.44
C ILE A 268 15.71 -17.68 -10.31
N ILE A 269 14.72 -17.93 -9.44
CA ILE A 269 14.92 -18.82 -8.29
C ILE A 269 15.14 -20.27 -8.76
N GLY A 270 14.49 -20.70 -9.84
CA GLY A 270 14.74 -22.00 -10.47
C GLY A 270 16.18 -22.15 -10.98
N HIS A 271 16.77 -21.08 -11.51
CA HIS A 271 18.20 -21.08 -11.88
C HIS A 271 19.10 -21.27 -10.65
N MET A 272 18.83 -20.58 -9.54
CA MET A 272 19.61 -20.73 -8.29
C MET A 272 19.52 -22.15 -7.73
N ALA A 273 18.30 -22.70 -7.63
CA ALA A 273 18.05 -24.05 -7.13
C ALA A 273 18.78 -25.13 -7.96
N THR A 274 19.00 -24.89 -9.25
CA THR A 274 19.77 -25.76 -10.14
C THR A 274 21.28 -25.66 -9.89
N LYS A 275 21.78 -24.46 -9.57
CA LYS A 275 23.22 -24.19 -9.37
C LYS A 275 23.74 -24.65 -8.01
N GLU A 276 22.96 -24.46 -6.95
CA GLU A 276 23.37 -24.80 -5.57
C GLU A 276 22.97 -26.21 -5.14
N ASN A 277 22.19 -26.92 -5.96
CA ASN A 277 21.72 -28.29 -5.73
C ASN A 277 20.87 -28.47 -4.45
N GLU A 278 20.46 -27.36 -3.81
CA GLU A 278 19.70 -27.34 -2.57
C GLU A 278 18.19 -27.17 -2.86
N LYS A 279 17.45 -28.28 -2.78
CA LYS A 279 16.01 -28.38 -3.12
C LYS A 279 15.08 -27.51 -2.24
N CYS A 280 15.59 -26.81 -1.23
CA CYS A 280 14.79 -26.13 -0.20
C CYS A 280 15.11 -24.64 -0.01
N TYR A 281 16.00 -24.04 -0.81
CA TYR A 281 16.39 -22.61 -0.72
C TYR A 281 15.16 -21.68 -0.64
N LEU A 282 14.16 -21.98 -1.47
CA LEU A 282 12.87 -21.30 -1.58
C LEU A 282 12.10 -21.07 -0.27
N LYS A 283 12.21 -21.96 0.73
CA LYS A 283 11.46 -21.80 2.00
C LYS A 283 12.05 -20.71 2.91
N LYS A 284 13.27 -20.26 2.63
CA LYS A 284 14.05 -19.35 3.49
C LYS A 284 14.08 -17.90 2.97
N VAL A 285 13.65 -17.64 1.73
CA VAL A 285 14.17 -16.50 0.95
C VAL A 285 13.19 -15.34 0.73
N MET A 286 11.90 -15.42 1.10
CA MET A 286 10.93 -14.33 0.79
C MET A 286 9.85 -14.00 1.84
N GLU A 287 10.01 -14.38 3.11
CA GLU A 287 9.01 -14.04 4.15
C GLU A 287 9.21 -12.62 4.73
N GLY A 288 9.03 -11.61 3.87
CA GLY A 288 9.03 -10.19 4.23
C GLY A 288 9.69 -9.28 3.17
N PRO A 289 9.43 -7.97 3.20
CA PRO A 289 9.94 -7.03 2.19
C PRO A 289 11.47 -6.89 2.21
N GLY A 290 12.08 -6.97 3.40
CA GLY A 290 13.52 -6.94 3.57
C GLY A 290 14.22 -8.18 3.02
N VAL A 291 13.69 -9.36 3.35
CA VAL A 291 14.22 -10.66 2.90
C VAL A 291 14.19 -10.77 1.37
N ALA A 292 13.16 -10.21 0.74
CA ALA A 292 13.09 -10.15 -0.73
C ALA A 292 14.18 -9.28 -1.37
N ILE A 293 14.60 -8.17 -0.75
CA ILE A 293 15.75 -7.40 -1.22
C ILE A 293 17.03 -8.25 -1.14
N VAL A 294 17.20 -9.01 -0.06
CA VAL A 294 18.32 -9.96 0.07
C VAL A 294 18.30 -10.98 -1.06
N ALA A 295 17.15 -11.60 -1.32
CA ALA A 295 16.95 -12.52 -2.43
C ALA A 295 17.42 -11.90 -3.76
N PHE A 296 16.92 -10.71 -4.11
CA PHE A 296 17.31 -10.03 -5.35
C PHE A 296 18.82 -9.74 -5.41
N THR A 297 19.46 -9.33 -4.31
CA THR A 297 20.92 -9.10 -4.31
C THR A 297 21.75 -10.36 -4.51
N ASP A 298 21.29 -11.47 -3.95
CA ASP A 298 21.90 -12.80 -4.02
C ASP A 298 21.86 -13.31 -5.48
N ILE A 299 20.65 -13.31 -6.04
CA ILE A 299 20.33 -13.55 -7.45
C ILE A 299 21.27 -12.76 -8.39
N ILE A 300 21.31 -11.44 -8.22
CA ILE A 300 21.98 -10.54 -9.17
C ILE A 300 23.50 -10.78 -9.18
N SER A 301 24.05 -11.20 -8.04
CA SER A 301 25.47 -11.52 -7.90
C SER A 301 25.90 -12.77 -8.71
N LEU A 302 24.94 -13.60 -9.15
CA LEU A 302 25.20 -14.78 -9.99
C LEU A 302 25.33 -14.46 -11.48
N PHE A 303 24.83 -13.30 -11.94
CA PHE A 303 24.84 -12.91 -13.35
C PHE A 303 26.16 -12.25 -13.78
N SER A 304 26.61 -12.55 -14.99
CA SER A 304 27.69 -11.81 -15.66
C SER A 304 27.28 -10.34 -15.84
N GLY A 305 28.10 -9.41 -15.37
CA GLY A 305 27.75 -7.98 -15.35
C GLY A 305 26.75 -7.60 -14.26
N SER A 306 26.79 -8.28 -13.10
CA SER A 306 25.90 -8.07 -11.94
C SER A 306 25.62 -6.60 -11.58
N THR A 307 26.61 -5.71 -11.65
CA THR A 307 26.46 -4.25 -11.47
C THR A 307 25.38 -3.62 -12.36
N PHE A 308 25.30 -4.00 -13.64
CA PHE A 308 24.30 -3.48 -14.58
C PHE A 308 22.88 -3.90 -14.19
N TRP A 309 22.71 -5.18 -13.87
CA TRP A 309 21.42 -5.74 -13.43
C TRP A 309 20.98 -5.19 -12.07
N ALA A 310 21.93 -4.95 -11.15
CA ALA A 310 21.67 -4.31 -9.86
C ALA A 310 21.07 -2.90 -10.03
N ILE A 311 21.71 -2.07 -10.88
CA ILE A 311 21.23 -0.71 -11.15
C ILE A 311 19.81 -0.73 -11.72
N ILE A 312 19.52 -1.59 -12.71
CA ILE A 312 18.19 -1.68 -13.33
C ILE A 312 17.12 -2.12 -12.32
N ILE A 313 17.38 -3.19 -11.54
CA ILE A 313 16.38 -3.73 -10.60
C ILE A 313 16.13 -2.76 -9.45
N PHE A 314 17.16 -2.12 -8.88
CA PHE A 314 16.96 -1.14 -7.82
C PHE A 314 16.34 0.18 -8.32
N LEU A 315 16.62 0.60 -9.56
CA LEU A 315 15.93 1.73 -10.18
C LEU A 315 14.44 1.44 -10.40
N PHE A 316 14.10 0.22 -10.80
CA PHE A 316 12.71 -0.25 -10.91
C PHE A 316 12.00 -0.25 -9.54
N LEU A 317 12.62 -0.82 -8.50
CA LEU A 317 12.07 -0.83 -7.14
C LEU A 317 11.86 0.58 -6.57
N VAL A 318 12.82 1.50 -6.77
CA VAL A 318 12.68 2.92 -6.38
C VAL A 318 11.54 3.59 -7.15
N SER A 319 11.38 3.29 -8.43
CA SER A 319 10.31 3.88 -9.26
C SER A 319 8.91 3.43 -8.82
N MET A 320 8.73 2.15 -8.47
CA MET A 320 7.48 1.63 -7.89
C MET A 320 7.21 2.17 -6.48
N GLY A 321 8.25 2.29 -5.65
CA GLY A 321 8.15 2.91 -4.34
C GLY A 321 7.67 4.37 -4.43
N LEU A 322 8.21 5.13 -5.39
CA LEU A 322 7.84 6.52 -5.61
C LEU A 322 6.37 6.67 -6.06
N SER A 323 5.88 5.84 -6.97
CA SER A 323 4.48 5.94 -7.44
C SER A 323 3.47 5.64 -6.33
N THR A 324 3.73 4.63 -5.50
CA THR A 324 2.89 4.33 -4.33
C THR A 324 2.96 5.43 -3.27
N MET A 325 4.14 5.96 -2.95
CA MET A 325 4.32 7.09 -2.03
C MET A 325 3.52 8.32 -2.46
N ILE A 326 3.53 8.66 -3.74
CA ILE A 326 2.77 9.78 -4.29
C ILE A 326 1.26 9.56 -4.06
N GLY A 327 0.73 8.38 -4.36
CA GLY A 327 -0.70 8.09 -4.15
C GLY A 327 -1.11 8.05 -2.67
N ILE A 328 -0.28 7.50 -1.78
CA ILE A 328 -0.50 7.55 -0.33
C ILE A 328 -0.53 9.01 0.15
N LEU A 329 0.42 9.84 -0.30
CA LEU A 329 0.49 11.23 0.13
C LEU A 329 -0.66 12.09 -0.43
N GLN A 330 -1.20 11.78 -1.62
CA GLN A 330 -2.47 12.36 -2.08
C GLN A 330 -3.64 11.98 -1.14
N GLY A 331 -3.69 10.73 -0.65
CA GLY A 331 -4.65 10.30 0.37
C GLY A 331 -4.55 11.02 1.72
N ILE A 332 -3.45 11.72 1.99
CA ILE A 332 -3.21 12.53 3.20
C ILE A 332 -3.48 14.02 2.91
N ILE A 333 -2.90 14.55 1.83
CA ILE A 333 -2.93 15.97 1.49
C ILE A 333 -4.32 16.40 1.00
N THR A 334 -4.92 15.64 0.09
CA THR A 334 -6.20 16.02 -0.53
C THR A 334 -7.34 16.14 0.50
N PRO A 335 -7.56 15.19 1.43
CA PRO A 335 -8.63 15.32 2.40
C PRO A 335 -8.40 16.46 3.41
N LEU A 336 -7.15 16.77 3.77
CA LEU A 336 -6.82 17.90 4.64
C LEU A 336 -7.06 19.24 3.93
N GLN A 337 -6.68 19.37 2.66
CA GLN A 337 -6.97 20.56 1.85
C GLN A 337 -8.46 20.78 1.66
N ASP A 338 -9.22 19.73 1.35
CA ASP A 338 -10.66 19.84 1.12
C ASP A 338 -11.44 20.09 2.44
N THR A 339 -10.86 19.74 3.59
CA THR A 339 -11.45 20.03 4.92
C THR A 339 -11.10 21.45 5.43
N PHE A 340 -9.90 21.98 5.14
CA PHE A 340 -9.43 23.25 5.69
C PHE A 340 -9.02 24.25 4.59
N SER A 341 -9.89 25.22 4.32
CA SER A 341 -9.69 26.26 3.28
C SER A 341 -8.40 27.08 3.43
N SER A 342 -7.87 27.22 4.66
CA SER A 342 -6.57 27.85 4.91
C SER A 342 -5.40 27.09 4.27
N LEU A 343 -5.45 25.75 4.26
CA LEU A 343 -4.39 24.90 3.71
C LEU A 343 -4.38 24.92 2.17
N GLN A 344 -5.52 25.18 1.53
CA GLN A 344 -5.61 25.34 0.08
C GLN A 344 -4.77 26.53 -0.42
N LYS A 345 -4.88 27.68 0.26
CA LYS A 345 -4.15 28.93 -0.08
C LYS A 345 -2.63 28.75 -0.11
N HIS A 346 -2.08 27.87 0.74
CA HIS A 346 -0.65 27.63 0.86
C HIS A 346 -0.25 26.18 0.52
N THR A 347 -0.93 25.57 -0.46
CA THR A 347 -0.75 24.18 -0.91
C THR A 347 0.71 23.69 -0.98
N LYS A 348 1.63 24.48 -1.56
CA LYS A 348 3.05 24.09 -1.66
C LYS A 348 3.74 24.02 -0.30
N LEU A 349 3.55 25.03 0.55
CA LEU A 349 4.13 25.06 1.90
C LEU A 349 3.53 23.94 2.76
N PHE A 350 2.22 23.74 2.69
CA PHE A 350 1.53 22.65 3.37
C PHE A 350 2.08 21.27 2.95
N THR A 351 2.28 21.04 1.66
CA THR A 351 2.88 19.80 1.13
C THR A 351 4.29 19.56 1.72
N VAL A 352 5.13 20.60 1.78
CA VAL A 352 6.46 20.51 2.39
C VAL A 352 6.36 20.18 3.89
N SER A 353 5.47 20.84 4.63
CA SER A 353 5.26 20.57 6.06
C SER A 353 4.82 19.13 6.33
N VAL A 354 3.91 18.57 5.53
CA VAL A 354 3.50 17.17 5.65
C VAL A 354 4.67 16.22 5.35
N CYS A 355 5.45 16.47 4.30
CA CYS A 355 6.65 15.67 4.00
C CYS A 355 7.69 15.70 5.13
N VAL A 356 7.92 16.86 5.76
CA VAL A 356 8.85 17.00 6.90
C VAL A 356 8.34 16.25 8.13
N LEU A 357 7.05 16.35 8.46
CA LEU A 357 6.44 15.59 9.56
C LEU A 357 6.56 14.08 9.32
N MET A 358 6.21 13.61 8.12
CA MET A 358 6.31 12.20 7.74
C MET A 358 7.75 11.70 7.79
N PHE A 359 8.73 12.48 7.33
CA PHE A 359 10.15 12.17 7.45
C PHE A 359 10.57 11.98 8.92
N LEU A 360 10.25 12.94 9.79
CA LEU A 360 10.60 12.89 11.21
C LEU A 360 9.97 11.69 11.91
N SER A 361 8.69 11.41 11.66
CA SER A 361 8.00 10.23 12.19
C SER A 361 8.57 8.90 11.65
N SER A 362 9.08 8.89 10.41
CA SER A 362 9.65 7.68 9.79
C SER A 362 11.02 7.28 10.35
N LEU A 363 11.74 8.19 11.02
CA LEU A 363 13.05 7.90 11.63
C LEU A 363 13.00 6.77 12.68
N VAL A 364 11.85 6.50 13.30
CA VAL A 364 11.65 5.39 14.25
C VAL A 364 11.93 4.03 13.59
N PHE A 365 11.55 3.86 12.32
CA PHE A 365 11.73 2.62 11.57
C PHE A 365 13.16 2.44 10.99
N VAL A 366 14.00 3.46 11.11
CA VAL A 366 15.41 3.47 10.64
C VAL A 366 16.41 3.10 11.76
N LYS A 367 15.90 2.76 12.93
CA LYS A 367 16.70 2.20 14.04
C LYS A 367 17.07 0.73 13.79
N PRO A 368 18.09 0.19 14.49
CA PRO A 368 18.44 -1.24 14.47
C PRO A 368 17.25 -2.21 14.65
N SER A 369 16.34 -1.89 15.58
CA SER A 369 15.13 -2.65 15.88
C SER A 369 13.98 -2.40 14.88
N GLY A 370 14.11 -1.37 14.03
CA GLY A 370 13.03 -0.78 13.23
C GLY A 370 12.36 -1.76 12.27
N SER A 371 13.13 -2.68 11.68
CA SER A 371 12.60 -3.73 10.79
C SER A 371 11.56 -4.63 11.47
N TYR A 372 11.70 -4.89 12.77
CA TYR A 372 10.75 -5.71 13.54
C TYR A 372 9.42 -4.98 13.79
N TYR A 373 9.43 -3.65 13.91
CA TYR A 373 8.22 -2.82 13.96
C TYR A 373 7.54 -2.72 12.58
N MET A 374 8.32 -2.66 11.50
CA MET A 374 7.77 -2.67 10.13
C MET A 374 7.03 -3.97 9.84
N ASN A 375 7.62 -5.12 10.17
CA ASN A 375 6.97 -6.43 10.01
C ASN A 375 5.70 -6.54 10.88
N LEU A 376 5.70 -6.01 12.12
CA LEU A 376 4.51 -5.97 12.97
C LEU A 376 3.34 -5.24 12.27
N LEU A 377 3.63 -4.15 11.55
CA LEU A 377 2.63 -3.35 10.86
C LEU A 377 2.15 -3.96 9.53
N ASP A 378 3.05 -4.51 8.71
CA ASP A 378 2.73 -5.07 7.37
C ASP A 378 2.03 -6.45 7.44
N ASP A 379 2.36 -7.27 8.44
CA ASP A 379 1.76 -8.61 8.61
C ASP A 379 0.44 -8.58 9.39
N TYR A 380 0.35 -7.77 10.45
CA TYR A 380 -0.75 -7.86 11.43
C TYR A 380 -1.65 -6.63 11.50
N TRP A 381 -1.09 -5.41 11.52
CA TRP A 381 -1.90 -4.19 11.68
C TRP A 381 -2.69 -3.86 10.41
N VAL A 382 -2.02 -3.65 9.28
CA VAL A 382 -2.59 -2.93 8.11
C VAL A 382 -3.88 -3.54 7.55
N SER A 383 -4.04 -4.85 7.67
CA SER A 383 -5.17 -5.58 7.09
C SER A 383 -6.50 -5.33 7.81
N LEU A 384 -6.50 -5.12 9.14
CA LEU A 384 -7.74 -5.02 9.91
C LEU A 384 -8.46 -3.67 9.71
N PRO A 385 -7.79 -2.50 9.81
CA PRO A 385 -8.41 -1.22 9.47
C PRO A 385 -8.85 -1.15 8.00
N LEU A 386 -8.10 -1.75 7.08
CA LEU A 386 -8.41 -1.72 5.65
C LEU A 386 -9.75 -2.43 5.33
N PHE A 387 -9.95 -3.64 5.86
CA PHE A 387 -11.24 -4.32 5.73
C PHE A 387 -12.37 -3.56 6.43
N PHE A 388 -12.11 -2.98 7.60
CA PHE A 388 -13.11 -2.19 8.32
C PHE A 388 -13.58 -0.99 7.49
N ILE A 389 -12.66 -0.23 6.88
CA ILE A 389 -13.00 0.86 5.93
C ILE A 389 -13.84 0.32 4.78
N LEU A 390 -13.36 -0.69 4.05
CA LEU A 390 -14.01 -1.19 2.84
C LEU A 390 -15.43 -1.73 3.10
N ILE A 391 -15.66 -2.37 4.26
CA ILE A 391 -17.00 -2.80 4.68
C ILE A 391 -17.91 -1.59 4.84
N LEU A 392 -17.46 -0.53 5.52
CA LEU A 392 -18.25 0.67 5.76
C LEU A 392 -18.49 1.50 4.49
N GLU A 393 -17.47 1.69 3.64
CA GLU A 393 -17.60 2.41 2.37
C GLU A 393 -18.57 1.70 1.41
N ASN A 394 -18.45 0.37 1.28
CA ASN A 394 -19.40 -0.41 0.49
C ASN A 394 -20.80 -0.39 1.11
N MET A 395 -20.92 -0.48 2.45
CA MET A 395 -22.22 -0.45 3.14
C MET A 395 -22.92 0.92 2.97
N ALA A 396 -22.15 2.01 3.07
CA ALA A 396 -22.60 3.37 2.85
C ALA A 396 -23.22 3.56 1.46
N MET A 397 -22.53 3.12 0.41
CA MET A 397 -23.03 3.26 -0.96
C MET A 397 -24.13 2.26 -1.31
N ALA A 398 -24.00 1.00 -0.87
CA ALA A 398 -24.91 -0.07 -1.28
C ALA A 398 -26.31 0.06 -0.66
N TRP A 399 -26.39 0.42 0.63
CA TRP A 399 -27.66 0.47 1.36
C TRP A 399 -28.06 1.86 1.85
N ILE A 400 -27.12 2.71 2.28
CA ILE A 400 -27.47 4.02 2.90
C ILE A 400 -27.73 5.08 1.81
N TYR A 401 -26.84 5.23 0.83
CA TYR A 401 -27.13 6.01 -0.40
C TYR A 401 -28.06 5.26 -1.35
N GLY A 402 -27.98 3.92 -1.33
CA GLY A 402 -28.78 3.00 -2.11
C GLY A 402 -28.20 2.71 -3.51
N ALA A 403 -27.77 1.47 -3.74
CA ALA A 403 -27.15 1.04 -4.99
C ALA A 403 -28.02 1.25 -6.24
N ARG A 404 -29.36 1.29 -6.10
CA ARG A 404 -30.27 1.63 -7.22
C ARG A 404 -30.08 3.09 -7.66
N ARG A 405 -30.06 4.01 -6.68
CA ARG A 405 -29.88 5.44 -6.91
C ARG A 405 -28.50 5.68 -7.51
N PHE A 406 -27.46 5.14 -6.88
CA PHE A 406 -26.07 5.27 -7.35
C PHE A 406 -25.86 4.75 -8.78
N LEU A 407 -26.46 3.61 -9.14
CA LEU A 407 -26.33 3.07 -10.50
C LEU A 407 -27.08 3.94 -11.54
N ALA A 408 -28.28 4.43 -11.21
CA ALA A 408 -29.03 5.34 -12.09
C ALA A 408 -28.28 6.67 -12.28
N ASP A 409 -27.76 7.23 -11.17
CA ASP A 409 -26.90 8.41 -11.14
C ASP A 409 -25.67 8.24 -12.04
N LEU A 410 -25.02 7.07 -12.01
CA LEU A 410 -23.88 6.76 -12.88
C LEU A 410 -24.28 6.67 -14.35
N ILE A 411 -25.40 6.00 -14.67
CA ILE A 411 -25.91 5.89 -16.05
C ILE A 411 -26.19 7.27 -16.64
N ILE A 412 -26.80 8.18 -15.86
CA ILE A 412 -27.04 9.58 -16.25
C ILE A 412 -25.71 10.31 -16.46
N THR A 413 -24.80 10.25 -15.49
CA THR A 413 -23.50 10.98 -15.53
C THR A 413 -22.61 10.51 -16.69
N LEU A 414 -22.67 9.23 -17.06
CA LEU A 414 -21.86 8.62 -18.12
C LEU A 414 -22.53 8.63 -19.50
N GLY A 415 -23.82 8.96 -19.58
CA GLY A 415 -24.62 8.90 -20.81
C GLY A 415 -24.66 7.50 -21.45
N ARG A 416 -24.45 6.43 -20.67
CA ARG A 416 -24.25 5.05 -21.17
C ARG A 416 -24.93 4.03 -20.26
N PRO A 417 -25.53 2.96 -20.82
CA PRO A 417 -26.09 1.88 -20.02
C PRO A 417 -24.97 1.11 -19.30
N ILE A 418 -25.15 0.91 -17.99
CA ILE A 418 -24.25 0.13 -17.15
C ILE A 418 -24.98 -1.15 -16.73
N SER A 419 -24.27 -2.29 -16.75
CA SER A 419 -24.88 -3.57 -16.39
C SER A 419 -25.41 -3.57 -14.95
N PRO A 420 -26.65 -4.05 -14.70
CA PRO A 420 -27.21 -4.12 -13.36
C PRO A 420 -26.47 -5.11 -12.43
N ILE A 421 -25.52 -5.89 -12.96
CA ILE A 421 -24.71 -6.82 -12.16
C ILE A 421 -23.91 -6.10 -11.06
N TYR A 422 -23.42 -4.87 -11.31
CA TYR A 422 -22.65 -4.10 -10.31
C TYR A 422 -23.46 -3.83 -9.04
N ARG A 423 -24.77 -3.57 -9.17
CA ARG A 423 -25.68 -3.43 -8.03
C ARG A 423 -25.77 -4.71 -7.21
N TRP A 424 -25.82 -5.88 -7.86
CA TRP A 424 -25.85 -7.16 -7.15
C TRP A 424 -24.50 -7.46 -6.46
N LEU A 425 -23.38 -7.13 -7.11
CA LEU A 425 -22.05 -7.27 -6.53
C LEU A 425 -21.88 -6.37 -5.29
N TRP A 426 -22.25 -5.09 -5.35
CA TRP A 426 -22.17 -4.16 -4.21
C TRP A 426 -23.10 -4.54 -3.04
N CYS A 427 -24.33 -4.98 -3.32
CA CYS A 427 -25.31 -5.31 -2.26
C CYS A 427 -25.11 -6.69 -1.62
N PHE A 428 -24.46 -7.65 -2.29
CA PHE A 428 -24.42 -9.04 -1.80
C PHE A 428 -23.02 -9.65 -1.80
N VAL A 429 -22.31 -9.63 -2.94
CA VAL A 429 -21.02 -10.34 -3.08
C VAL A 429 -19.89 -9.65 -2.34
N SER A 430 -19.62 -8.37 -2.65
CA SER A 430 -18.57 -7.58 -2.00
C SER A 430 -18.68 -7.56 -0.46
N PRO A 431 -19.84 -7.24 0.16
CA PRO A 431 -19.92 -7.14 1.62
C PRO A 431 -19.79 -8.51 2.30
N PHE A 432 -20.34 -9.58 1.71
CA PHE A 432 -20.17 -10.94 2.23
C PHE A 432 -18.69 -11.36 2.21
N VAL A 433 -18.01 -11.17 1.08
CA VAL A 433 -16.59 -11.53 0.95
C VAL A 433 -15.72 -10.70 1.89
N LEU A 434 -15.93 -9.39 1.97
CA LEU A 434 -15.20 -8.51 2.90
C LEU A 434 -15.39 -8.94 4.37
N LEU A 435 -16.62 -9.29 4.77
CA LEU A 435 -16.92 -9.76 6.13
C LEU A 435 -16.20 -11.09 6.44
N VAL A 436 -16.22 -12.05 5.51
CA VAL A 436 -15.50 -13.34 5.65
C VAL A 436 -13.98 -13.10 5.77
N LEU A 437 -13.42 -12.18 5.00
CA LEU A 437 -12.00 -11.82 5.06
C LEU A 437 -11.62 -11.12 6.38
N PHE A 438 -12.47 -10.23 6.87
CA PHE A 438 -12.30 -9.58 8.18
C PHE A 438 -12.31 -10.60 9.31
N VAL A 439 -13.38 -11.41 9.42
CA VAL A 439 -13.55 -12.42 10.47
C VAL A 439 -12.42 -13.45 10.44
N SER A 440 -12.02 -13.94 9.26
CA SER A 440 -10.91 -14.89 9.13
C SER A 440 -9.53 -14.30 9.48
N THR A 441 -9.36 -12.97 9.41
CA THR A 441 -8.16 -12.28 9.87
C THR A 441 -8.15 -12.12 11.38
N VAL A 442 -9.30 -11.78 11.99
CA VAL A 442 -9.46 -11.74 13.46
C VAL A 442 -9.23 -13.11 14.09
N ILE A 443 -9.86 -14.17 13.55
CA ILE A 443 -9.65 -15.56 14.00
C ILE A 443 -8.18 -15.95 13.92
N ARG A 444 -7.48 -15.56 12.83
CA ARG A 444 -6.03 -15.84 12.71
C ARG A 444 -5.22 -15.15 13.80
N LEU A 445 -5.50 -13.87 14.08
CA LEU A 445 -4.78 -13.09 15.09
C LEU A 445 -4.99 -13.64 16.52
N TYR A 446 -6.15 -14.24 16.77
CA TYR A 446 -6.47 -14.90 18.04
C TYR A 446 -5.84 -16.30 18.16
N VAL A 447 -5.98 -17.14 17.12
CA VAL A 447 -5.57 -18.56 17.16
C VAL A 447 -4.08 -18.76 16.95
N LYS A 448 -3.42 -17.95 16.11
CA LYS A 448 -1.97 -18.02 15.89
C LYS A 448 -1.26 -16.94 16.67
N GLY A 449 -0.31 -17.34 17.52
CA GLY A 449 0.58 -16.41 18.20
C GLY A 449 1.35 -15.53 17.21
N ILE A 450 1.56 -14.27 17.60
CA ILE A 450 2.23 -13.26 16.79
C ILE A 450 3.75 -13.46 16.89
N THR A 451 4.39 -13.78 15.77
CA THR A 451 5.82 -14.09 15.63
C THR A 451 6.53 -13.16 14.65
N TYR A 452 7.85 -13.01 14.81
CA TYR A 452 8.73 -12.32 13.86
C TYR A 452 10.05 -13.09 13.65
N PHE A 453 10.71 -12.82 12.54
CA PHE A 453 12.09 -13.24 12.30
C PHE A 453 13.06 -12.23 12.91
N ALA A 454 13.95 -12.72 13.78
CA ALA A 454 15.05 -11.95 14.35
C ALA A 454 16.39 -12.47 13.84
N TRP A 455 17.36 -11.59 13.65
CA TRP A 455 18.75 -12.03 13.52
C TRP A 455 19.25 -12.60 14.85
N ASN A 456 20.18 -13.55 14.82
CA ASN A 456 20.90 -14.00 15.99
C ASN A 456 22.40 -13.98 15.68
N SER A 457 23.10 -12.98 16.19
CA SER A 457 24.53 -12.74 15.95
C SER A 457 25.41 -13.91 16.39
N SER A 458 25.01 -14.69 17.40
CA SER A 458 25.81 -15.82 17.91
C SER A 458 25.83 -17.04 16.98
N THR A 459 24.70 -17.33 16.34
CA THR A 459 24.53 -18.47 15.43
C THR A 459 24.61 -18.07 13.96
N SER A 460 24.60 -16.77 13.68
CA SER A 460 24.54 -16.18 12.34
C SER A 460 23.35 -16.75 11.57
N LYS A 461 22.15 -16.77 12.16
CA LYS A 461 20.94 -17.29 11.53
C LYS A 461 19.73 -16.47 11.91
N GLU A 462 18.77 -16.41 10.99
CA GLU A 462 17.42 -15.95 11.27
C GLU A 462 16.71 -16.97 12.18
N VAL A 463 16.11 -16.48 13.26
CA VAL A 463 15.38 -17.29 14.25
C VAL A 463 13.99 -16.70 14.45
N ILE A 464 12.97 -17.56 14.44
CA ILE A 464 11.59 -17.15 14.73
C ILE A 464 11.47 -16.89 16.23
N ARG A 465 11.07 -15.68 16.61
CA ARG A 465 10.80 -15.25 17.98
C ARG A 465 9.34 -14.83 18.14
N ASN A 466 8.81 -14.96 19.35
CA ASN A 466 7.49 -14.44 19.71
C ASN A 466 7.59 -12.94 20.02
N TYR A 467 6.60 -12.14 19.62
CA TYR A 467 6.53 -10.75 20.08
C TYR A 467 6.30 -10.67 21.60
N PRO A 468 7.00 -9.76 22.31
CA PRO A 468 6.78 -9.53 23.73
C PRO A 468 5.39 -8.93 24.00
N SER A 469 4.91 -9.04 25.24
CA SER A 469 3.54 -8.64 25.61
C SER A 469 3.26 -7.16 25.33
N TRP A 470 4.23 -6.27 25.55
CA TRP A 470 4.07 -4.84 25.26
C TRP A 470 3.87 -4.57 23.75
N ALA A 471 4.49 -5.34 22.86
CA ALA A 471 4.34 -5.18 21.42
C ALA A 471 2.94 -5.62 20.94
N LYS A 472 2.33 -6.60 21.62
CA LYS A 472 0.93 -6.99 21.39
C LYS A 472 -0.04 -5.90 21.84
N VAL A 473 0.22 -5.27 22.99
CA VAL A 473 -0.55 -4.11 23.49
C VAL A 473 -0.41 -2.93 22.53
N LEU A 474 0.82 -2.65 22.06
CA LEU A 474 1.09 -1.62 21.05
C LEU A 474 0.30 -1.87 19.75
N LEU A 475 0.30 -3.11 19.23
CA LEU A 475 -0.48 -3.47 18.05
C LEU A 475 -1.98 -3.18 18.26
N ILE A 476 -2.56 -3.61 19.37
CA ILE A 476 -3.98 -3.37 19.71
C ILE A 476 -4.25 -1.86 19.81
N LEU A 477 -3.38 -1.10 20.47
CA LEU A 477 -3.49 0.35 20.61
C LEU A 477 -3.50 1.06 19.25
N ILE A 478 -2.60 0.69 18.34
CA ILE A 478 -2.54 1.29 16.99
C ILE A 478 -3.79 0.90 16.18
N ILE A 479 -4.30 -0.34 16.28
CA ILE A 479 -5.58 -0.73 15.65
C ILE A 479 -6.73 0.15 16.17
N VAL A 480 -6.85 0.29 17.50
CA VAL A 480 -7.91 1.10 18.12
C VAL A 480 -7.80 2.56 17.71
N ILE A 481 -6.63 3.19 17.81
CA ILE A 481 -6.41 4.59 17.40
C ILE A 481 -6.77 4.81 15.92
N THR A 482 -6.48 3.84 15.05
CA THR A 482 -6.80 3.95 13.61
C THR A 482 -8.31 3.91 13.36
N ILE A 483 -9.03 3.03 14.06
CA ILE A 483 -10.47 2.81 13.87
C ILE A 483 -11.33 3.86 14.62
N LEU A 484 -10.84 4.37 15.76
CA LEU A 484 -11.52 5.30 16.66
C LEU A 484 -12.20 6.53 15.99
N PRO A 485 -11.65 7.18 14.94
CA PRO A 485 -12.31 8.31 14.28
C PRO A 485 -13.71 7.99 13.74
N THR A 486 -13.98 6.72 13.40
CA THR A 486 -15.30 6.29 12.92
C THR A 486 -16.39 6.38 14.02
N PRO A 487 -16.32 5.63 15.14
CA PRO A 487 -17.30 5.75 16.22
C PRO A 487 -17.25 7.12 16.93
N ALA A 488 -16.06 7.73 17.07
CA ALA A 488 -15.94 9.04 17.72
C ALA A 488 -16.62 10.18 16.93
N TYR A 489 -16.73 10.06 15.61
CA TYR A 489 -17.51 10.98 14.78
C TYR A 489 -19.00 10.65 14.77
N PHE A 490 -19.36 9.36 14.83
CA PHE A 490 -20.76 8.91 14.85
C PHE A 490 -21.51 9.35 16.12
N LEU A 491 -20.91 9.22 17.30
CA LEU A 491 -21.59 9.48 18.58
C LEU A 491 -22.12 10.93 18.74
N PRO A 492 -21.35 12.01 18.45
CA PRO A 492 -21.87 13.38 18.54
C PRO A 492 -22.96 13.68 17.50
N VAL A 493 -22.80 13.15 16.27
CA VAL A 493 -23.81 13.31 15.21
C VAL A 493 -25.13 12.63 15.61
N MET A 494 -25.04 11.47 16.27
CA MET A 494 -26.19 10.77 16.84
C MET A 494 -26.90 11.61 17.91
N MET A 495 -26.16 12.15 18.88
CA MET A 495 -26.73 12.98 19.95
C MET A 495 -27.47 14.20 19.40
N VAL A 496 -26.82 14.97 18.51
CA VAL A 496 -27.44 16.15 17.88
C VAL A 496 -28.70 15.81 17.08
N PHE A 497 -28.75 14.64 16.43
CA PHE A 497 -29.94 14.18 15.73
C PHE A 497 -31.10 13.85 16.68
N PHE A 498 -30.83 13.17 17.80
CA PHE A 498 -31.85 12.89 18.82
C PHE A 498 -32.33 14.17 19.52
N ASP A 499 -31.44 15.10 19.85
CA ASP A 499 -31.82 16.40 20.44
C ASP A 499 -32.73 17.20 19.50
N PHE A 500 -32.43 17.22 18.20
CA PHE A 500 -33.27 17.88 17.20
C PHE A 500 -34.65 17.25 17.10
N GLN A 501 -34.73 15.90 17.11
CA GLN A 501 -35.98 15.18 17.01
C GLN A 501 -36.84 15.32 18.29
N TYR A 502 -36.22 15.35 19.47
CA TYR A 502 -36.89 15.64 20.74
C TYR A 502 -37.40 17.09 20.80
N SER A 503 -36.69 18.05 20.19
CA SER A 503 -37.16 19.43 20.06
C SER A 503 -38.37 19.54 19.13
N THR A 504 -38.47 18.74 18.06
CA THR A 504 -39.64 18.76 17.16
C THR A 504 -40.86 18.04 17.72
N ASP A 505 -40.67 17.00 18.53
CA ASP A 505 -41.77 16.29 19.20
C ASP A 505 -42.29 17.03 20.45
N GLY A 506 -41.53 18.01 20.97
CA GLY A 506 -41.90 18.83 22.12
C GLY A 506 -42.73 20.09 21.82
N ASP A 507 -42.88 20.47 20.54
CA ASP A 507 -43.57 21.67 20.06
C ASP A 507 -44.97 21.37 19.46
N CYS A 508 -45.61 20.25 19.84
CA CYS A 508 -46.96 19.83 19.40
C CYS A 508 -48.01 19.83 20.52
#